data_AF-A0AA35PTZ5-F1
#
_entry.id   AF-A0AA35PTZ5-F1
#
_cell.length_a   1.000
_cell.length_b   1.000
_cell.length_c   1.000
_cell.angle_alpha   90.00
_cell.angle_beta   90.00
_cell.angle_gamma   90.00
#
_symmetry.space_group_name_H-M   'P 1'
#
loop_
_entity.id
_entity.type
_entity.pdbx_description
1 polymer ?
#
loop_
_entity_poly.entity_id
_entity_poly.type
_entity_poly.pdbx_seq_one_letter_code
_entity_poly.pdbx_strand_id
1 'polypeptide(L)'
;MSYQRSSLTTLCHRRMATRTRPRDNKRPLTADNMRWENWVAIQSDYWFIYSVWLFECLTQIFFDIRPRMNIEDIDVPLPEQGSLWGAVNRSDWESFLEKQSGGQASGDSLKKILYDADVMQQVMLETDGLLRILIMVTLFVEESTELHRTKSRLAERILNPSVLARTRNPTQQFLERGIPLRLQNLIKDMDADFNLLQPKLSVSPFGGDLSGMEACLYHEIQIIRHVRLQGLYALTGWQASKADVNIAERDFTLWLNGDKPTVRKCLWHAATIFSTLYSRRHMTLWEPLCFLNGALFIWAYLMYADGKEIQAASAENALESQKALRLDRLKHEDERDTWVEHGFNGNIHVTGIGNLLTRV
;
A
#
# COMPACT_ATOMS: atom_id res chain seq x y z
N MET A 1 -15.87 0.12 16.52
CA MET A 1 -14.55 0.54 16.01
C MET A 1 -13.87 1.66 16.81
N SER A 2 -14.46 2.86 16.97
CA SER A 2 -13.74 3.99 17.60
C SER A 2 -13.20 3.71 19.01
N TYR A 3 -14.02 3.12 19.89
CA TYR A 3 -13.59 2.78 21.26
C TYR A 3 -12.47 1.74 21.29
N GLN A 4 -12.64 0.63 20.56
CA GLN A 4 -11.65 -0.47 20.51
C GLN A 4 -10.29 0.01 20.01
N ARG A 5 -10.29 0.86 18.96
CA ARG A 5 -9.06 1.48 18.46
C ARG A 5 -8.37 2.36 19.50
N SER A 6 -9.14 3.14 20.27
CA SER A 6 -8.58 3.96 21.36
C SER A 6 -7.89 3.06 22.38
N SER A 7 -8.56 1.99 22.79
CA SER A 7 -8.02 1.04 23.77
C SER A 7 -6.72 0.41 23.28
N LEU A 8 -6.65 -0.02 22.02
CA LEU A 8 -5.43 -0.59 21.43
C LEU A 8 -4.29 0.42 21.40
N THR A 9 -4.53 1.64 20.93
CA THR A 9 -3.52 2.72 20.93
C THR A 9 -3.00 3.02 22.34
N THR A 10 -3.89 3.12 23.34
CA THR A 10 -3.48 3.34 24.73
C THR A 10 -2.62 2.20 25.27
N LEU A 11 -2.95 0.95 24.92
CA LEU A 11 -2.14 -0.22 25.31
C LEU A 11 -0.76 -0.20 24.65
N CYS A 12 -0.68 0.16 23.36
CA CYS A 12 0.59 0.33 22.64
C CYS A 12 1.46 1.40 23.31
N HIS A 13 0.92 2.58 23.58
CA HIS A 13 1.66 3.67 24.23
C HIS A 13 2.18 3.25 25.61
N ARG A 14 1.37 2.54 26.40
CA ARG A 14 1.80 2.01 27.69
C ARG A 14 2.97 1.02 27.55
N ARG A 15 2.90 0.10 26.58
CA ARG A 15 3.97 -0.89 26.33
C ARG A 15 5.25 -0.23 25.81
N MET A 16 5.13 0.71 24.86
CA MET A 16 6.28 1.48 24.35
C MET A 16 6.99 2.24 25.47
N ALA A 17 6.24 2.93 26.34
CA ALA A 17 6.82 3.66 27.47
C ALA A 17 7.61 2.77 28.46
N THR A 18 7.25 1.48 28.57
CA THR A 18 7.97 0.52 29.43
C THR A 18 9.15 -0.16 28.75
N ARG A 19 9.27 -0.06 27.42
CA ARG A 19 10.22 -0.84 26.61
C ARG A 19 11.16 0.02 25.76
N THR A 20 10.99 1.34 25.72
CA THR A 20 11.98 2.26 25.18
C THR A 20 13.32 2.00 25.88
N ARG A 21 14.35 1.66 25.09
CA ARG A 21 15.67 1.34 25.63
C ARG A 21 16.16 2.50 26.50
N PRO A 22 16.60 2.26 27.75
CA PRO A 22 17.58 3.14 28.37
C PRO A 22 18.80 3.17 27.45
N ARG A 23 19.27 4.38 27.12
CA ARG A 23 20.41 4.63 26.22
C ARG A 23 21.75 4.05 26.72
N ASP A 24 21.77 3.46 27.92
CA ASP A 24 22.95 2.85 28.53
C ASP A 24 23.00 1.33 28.39
N ASN A 25 23.92 0.90 27.52
CA ASN A 25 24.38 -0.47 27.35
C ASN A 25 25.09 -0.98 28.62
N LYS A 26 24.37 -1.71 29.48
CA LYS A 26 24.93 -2.88 30.17
C LYS A 26 23.91 -4.01 30.15
N ARG A 27 24.19 -5.04 29.35
CA ARG A 27 23.43 -6.31 29.37
C ARG A 27 23.36 -6.78 30.82
N PRO A 28 22.17 -6.95 31.43
CA PRO A 28 22.08 -7.45 32.80
C PRO A 28 22.64 -8.87 32.86
N LEU A 29 23.78 -9.02 33.52
CA LEU A 29 24.38 -10.30 33.90
C LEU A 29 23.64 -10.82 35.14
N THR A 30 22.44 -11.38 34.98
CA THR A 30 21.82 -12.17 36.07
C THR A 30 20.98 -13.33 35.52
N ALA A 31 21.45 -14.54 35.86
CA ALA A 31 20.77 -15.83 35.95
C ALA A 31 19.76 -16.22 34.84
N ASP A 32 20.32 -16.70 33.73
CA ASP A 32 19.87 -17.76 32.82
C ASP A 32 18.35 -18.09 32.68
N ASN A 33 17.60 -18.42 33.74
CA ASN A 33 16.18 -18.79 33.60
C ASN A 33 15.26 -17.61 33.21
N MET A 34 15.42 -16.44 33.82
CA MET A 34 14.55 -15.27 33.54
C MET A 34 14.86 -14.62 32.18
N ARG A 35 15.95 -15.03 31.52
CA ARG A 35 16.48 -14.33 30.36
C ARG A 35 15.69 -14.63 29.10
N TRP A 36 15.32 -15.90 28.88
CA TRP A 36 14.47 -16.31 27.76
C TRP A 36 13.03 -15.82 27.95
N GLU A 37 12.44 -16.01 29.13
CA GLU A 37 11.07 -15.57 29.42
C GLU A 37 10.91 -14.04 29.26
N ASN A 38 11.87 -13.26 29.78
CA ASN A 38 11.85 -11.81 29.59
C ASN A 38 12.06 -11.42 28.12
N TRP A 39 12.92 -12.13 27.38
CA TRP A 39 13.07 -11.91 25.94
C TRP A 39 11.78 -12.20 25.17
N VAL A 40 11.10 -13.33 25.44
CA VAL A 40 9.80 -13.67 24.83
C VAL A 40 8.76 -12.60 25.17
N ALA A 41 8.71 -12.13 26.41
CA ALA A 41 7.78 -11.08 26.81
C ALA A 41 8.04 -9.75 26.06
N ILE A 42 9.30 -9.37 25.90
CA ILE A 42 9.71 -8.18 25.15
C ILE A 42 9.35 -8.33 23.67
N GLN A 43 9.67 -9.46 23.05
CA GLN A 43 9.34 -9.71 21.63
C GLN A 43 7.83 -9.76 21.40
N SER A 44 7.07 -10.33 22.33
CA SER A 44 5.61 -10.33 22.28
C SER A 44 5.04 -8.91 22.36
N ASP A 45 5.65 -8.02 23.14
CA ASP A 45 5.28 -6.60 23.16
C ASP A 45 5.56 -5.92 21.81
N TYR A 46 6.70 -6.18 21.18
CA TYR A 46 7.02 -5.65 19.85
C TYR A 46 6.04 -6.16 18.79
N TRP A 47 5.81 -7.47 18.73
CA TRP A 47 4.82 -8.06 17.82
C TRP A 47 3.43 -7.46 18.01
N PHE A 48 3.02 -7.23 19.26
CA PHE A 48 1.75 -6.59 19.56
C PHE A 48 1.69 -5.16 19.00
N ILE A 49 2.72 -4.34 19.24
CA ILE A 49 2.78 -2.95 18.76
C ILE A 49 2.70 -2.89 17.25
N TYR A 50 3.52 -3.68 16.54
CA TYR A 50 3.52 -3.69 15.06
C TYR A 50 2.26 -4.31 14.47
N SER A 51 1.61 -5.26 15.15
CA SER A 51 0.32 -5.80 14.71
C SER A 51 -0.79 -4.76 14.81
N VAL A 52 -0.81 -3.96 15.89
CA VAL A 52 -1.76 -2.85 16.03
C VAL A 52 -1.45 -1.78 14.99
N TRP A 53 -0.17 -1.49 14.73
CA TRP A 53 0.22 -0.56 13.67
C TRP A 53 -0.26 -1.02 12.29
N LEU A 54 0.02 -2.27 11.91
CA LEU A 54 -0.48 -2.87 10.67
C LEU A 54 -1.99 -2.76 10.57
N PHE A 55 -2.72 -3.09 11.64
CA PHE A 55 -4.17 -2.94 11.68
C PHE A 55 -4.62 -1.50 11.44
N GLU A 56 -4.00 -0.51 12.08
CA GLU A 56 -4.30 0.90 11.85
C GLU A 56 -4.03 1.31 10.39
N CYS A 57 -2.92 0.88 9.80
CA CYS A 57 -2.63 1.12 8.38
C CYS A 57 -3.67 0.47 7.45
N LEU A 58 -4.08 -0.77 7.72
CA LEU A 58 -5.12 -1.45 6.94
C LEU A 58 -6.47 -0.73 7.06
N THR A 59 -6.78 -0.15 8.21
CA THR A 59 -8.00 0.67 8.34
C THR A 59 -7.97 1.94 7.50
N GLN A 60 -6.78 2.51 7.28
CA GLN A 60 -6.62 3.62 6.34
C GLN A 60 -6.79 3.14 4.89
N ILE A 61 -6.09 2.07 4.52
CA ILE A 61 -6.10 1.53 3.15
C ILE A 61 -7.53 1.21 2.71
N PHE A 62 -8.29 0.46 3.52
CA PHE A 62 -9.59 -0.05 3.07
C PHE A 62 -10.80 0.82 3.42
N PHE A 63 -10.71 1.64 4.47
CA PHE A 63 -11.84 2.44 4.95
C PHE A 63 -11.59 3.95 4.91
N ASP A 64 -10.41 4.39 4.45
CA ASP A 64 -9.99 5.80 4.48
C ASP A 64 -10.05 6.40 5.89
N ILE A 65 -9.79 5.57 6.92
CA ILE A 65 -9.78 5.99 8.31
C ILE A 65 -8.35 6.16 8.79
N ARG A 66 -7.98 7.40 9.15
CA ARG A 66 -6.62 7.71 9.60
C ARG A 66 -6.19 6.90 10.84
N PRO A 67 -4.92 6.45 10.90
CA PRO A 67 -4.27 5.91 12.07
C PRO A 67 -4.26 6.89 13.23
N ARG A 68 -4.31 6.37 14.45
CA ARG A 68 -4.26 7.17 15.68
C ARG A 68 -2.87 7.30 16.27
N MET A 69 -1.99 6.39 15.90
CA MET A 69 -0.57 6.43 16.21
C MET A 69 0.15 7.03 15.00
N ASN A 70 1.31 7.62 15.24
CA ASN A 70 2.23 8.03 14.19
C ASN A 70 3.47 7.12 14.19
N ILE A 71 4.18 7.01 13.06
CA ILE A 71 5.46 6.29 13.01
C ILE A 71 6.49 6.90 13.99
N GLU A 72 6.38 8.21 14.21
CA GLU A 72 7.19 8.95 15.18
C GLU A 72 7.05 8.47 16.62
N ASP A 73 5.89 7.89 16.96
CA ASP A 73 5.62 7.37 18.30
C ASP A 73 6.20 5.95 18.49
N ILE A 74 6.56 5.26 17.41
CA ILE A 74 7.04 3.88 17.39
C ILE A 74 8.57 3.85 17.39
N ASP A 75 9.16 4.09 18.57
CA ASP A 75 10.61 3.99 18.80
C ASP A 75 10.99 2.69 19.51
N VAL A 76 10.51 1.56 18.96
CA VAL A 76 10.86 0.22 19.42
C VAL A 76 11.53 -0.57 18.29
N PRO A 77 12.50 -1.46 18.61
CA PRO A 77 13.12 -2.32 17.61
C PRO A 77 12.08 -3.17 16.88
N LEU A 78 12.37 -3.55 15.63
CA LEU A 78 11.61 -4.58 14.95
C LEU A 78 11.59 -5.90 15.75
N PRO A 79 10.49 -6.65 15.68
CA PRO A 79 10.44 -7.96 16.30
C PRO A 79 11.39 -8.91 15.58
N GLU A 80 12.07 -9.77 16.36
CA GLU A 80 12.94 -10.81 15.83
C GLU A 80 12.11 -11.83 15.03
N GLN A 81 12.62 -12.23 13.86
CA GLN A 81 11.96 -13.16 12.95
C GLN A 81 12.74 -14.47 12.81
N GLY A 82 12.15 -15.45 12.13
CA GLY A 82 12.81 -16.72 11.80
C GLY A 82 13.07 -17.65 13.00
N SER A 83 14.24 -18.28 13.02
CA SER A 83 14.57 -19.40 13.93
C SER A 83 14.63 -19.00 15.41
N LEU A 84 14.98 -17.75 15.74
CA LEU A 84 14.98 -17.28 17.13
C LEU A 84 13.58 -17.16 17.70
N TRP A 85 12.64 -16.60 16.93
CA TRP A 85 11.23 -16.51 17.36
C TRP A 85 10.52 -17.85 17.29
N GLY A 86 10.87 -18.70 16.32
CA GLY A 86 10.32 -20.04 16.16
C GLY A 86 10.85 -21.08 17.16
N ALA A 87 11.75 -20.71 18.06
CA ALA A 87 12.30 -21.62 19.07
C ALA A 87 11.21 -22.08 20.06
N VAL A 88 10.97 -23.39 20.13
CA VAL A 88 9.91 -23.98 20.97
C VAL A 88 10.31 -24.03 22.45
N ASN A 89 11.61 -24.18 22.72
CA ASN A 89 12.14 -24.25 24.06
C ASN A 89 13.40 -23.39 24.19
N ARG A 90 13.81 -23.18 25.44
CA ARG A 90 14.96 -22.36 25.79
C ARG A 90 16.28 -22.88 25.19
N SER A 91 16.51 -24.18 25.22
CA SER A 91 17.77 -24.78 24.77
C SER A 91 17.98 -24.56 23.26
N ASP A 92 16.90 -24.62 22.48
CA ASP A 92 16.91 -24.28 21.06
C ASP A 92 17.22 -22.78 20.86
N TRP A 93 16.58 -21.91 21.64
CA TRP A 93 16.82 -20.46 21.59
C TRP A 93 18.27 -20.10 21.90
N GLU A 94 18.87 -20.67 22.95
CA GLU A 94 20.28 -20.47 23.30
C GLU A 94 21.21 -20.94 22.17
N SER A 95 20.91 -22.11 21.59
CA SER A 95 21.66 -22.66 20.45
C SER A 95 21.59 -21.75 19.21
N PHE A 96 20.44 -21.13 18.95
CA PHE A 96 20.29 -20.19 17.84
C PHE A 96 20.98 -18.85 18.12
N LEU A 97 20.96 -18.38 19.38
CA LEU A 97 21.61 -17.16 19.80
C LEU A 97 23.14 -17.26 19.70
N GLU A 98 23.72 -18.39 20.09
CA GLU A 98 25.15 -18.67 19.94
C GLU A 98 25.57 -18.69 18.46
N LYS A 99 24.74 -19.30 17.59
CA LYS A 99 24.96 -19.31 16.13
C LYS A 99 24.84 -17.92 15.50
N GLN A 100 23.99 -17.05 16.02
CA GLN A 100 23.83 -15.67 15.54
C GLN A 100 24.91 -14.70 16.04
N SER A 101 25.75 -15.09 17.00
CA SER A 101 26.72 -14.17 17.62
C SER A 101 27.83 -13.63 16.68
N GLY A 102 27.83 -14.03 15.40
CA GLY A 102 28.65 -13.45 14.32
C GLY A 102 27.96 -12.41 13.43
N GLY A 103 26.63 -12.23 13.56
CA GLY A 103 25.84 -11.23 12.83
C GLY A 103 25.23 -10.20 13.79
N GLN A 104 25.35 -8.92 13.47
CA GLN A 104 24.75 -7.85 14.26
C GLN A 104 23.23 -8.06 14.32
N ALA A 105 22.69 -8.31 15.51
CA ALA A 105 21.24 -8.26 15.74
C ALA A 105 20.75 -6.87 15.33
N SER A 106 19.99 -6.78 14.23
CA SER A 106 19.46 -5.53 13.71
C SER A 106 18.40 -5.01 14.70
N GLY A 107 18.86 -4.29 15.72
CA GLY A 107 18.01 -3.60 16.69
C GLY A 107 17.38 -2.34 16.14
N ASP A 108 17.20 -2.25 14.82
CA ASP A 108 16.73 -1.07 14.14
C ASP A 108 15.19 -1.00 14.25
N SER A 109 14.70 0.20 14.55
CA SER A 109 13.27 0.47 14.54
C SER A 109 12.78 0.64 13.10
N LEU A 110 11.49 0.38 12.86
CA LEU A 110 10.87 0.63 11.55
C LEU A 110 11.11 2.07 11.07
N LYS A 111 11.07 3.03 12.01
CA LYS A 111 11.40 4.43 11.78
C LYS A 111 12.80 4.60 11.17
N LYS A 112 13.82 3.96 11.74
CA LYS A 112 15.20 4.06 11.23
C LYS A 112 15.32 3.50 9.82
N ILE A 113 14.66 2.38 9.54
CA ILE A 113 14.68 1.74 8.22
C ILE A 113 14.01 2.63 7.16
N LEU A 114 12.91 3.30 7.51
CA LEU A 114 12.19 4.16 6.57
C LEU A 114 12.96 5.44 6.21
N TYR A 115 13.75 5.97 7.14
CA TYR A 115 14.54 7.19 6.90
C TYR A 115 15.94 6.93 6.34
N ASP A 116 16.40 5.68 6.31
CA ASP A 116 17.71 5.29 5.82
C ASP A 116 17.57 4.40 4.57
N ALA A 117 17.79 4.99 3.40
CA ALA A 117 17.61 4.33 2.10
C ALA A 117 18.53 3.12 1.91
N ASP A 118 19.77 3.17 2.43
CA ASP A 118 20.74 2.08 2.30
C ASP A 118 20.31 0.88 3.16
N VAL A 119 19.82 1.16 4.38
CA VAL A 119 19.25 0.14 5.27
C VAL A 119 17.98 -0.45 4.68
N MET A 120 17.09 0.37 4.11
CA MET A 120 15.88 -0.12 3.45
C MET A 120 16.23 -1.11 2.32
N GLN A 121 17.18 -0.77 1.45
CA GLN A 121 17.58 -1.66 0.35
C GLN A 121 18.17 -2.99 0.84
N GLN A 122 19.02 -2.96 1.87
CA GLN A 122 19.58 -4.17 2.48
C GLN A 122 18.49 -5.06 3.09
N VAL A 123 17.61 -4.46 3.89
CA VAL A 123 16.47 -5.15 4.51
C VAL A 123 15.54 -5.75 3.44
N MET A 124 15.36 -5.10 2.29
CA MET A 124 14.52 -5.62 1.20
C MET A 124 15.09 -6.81 0.45
N LEU A 125 16.42 -7.00 0.47
CA LEU A 125 17.08 -8.18 -0.11
C LEU A 125 17.02 -9.38 0.82
N GLU A 126 16.98 -9.16 2.14
CA GLU A 126 17.21 -10.20 3.16
C GLU A 126 15.95 -10.66 3.90
N THR A 127 14.83 -9.92 3.88
CA THR A 127 13.76 -10.09 4.90
C THR A 127 12.45 -10.73 4.43
N ASP A 128 11.75 -11.35 5.39
CA ASP A 128 10.44 -12.01 5.33
C ASP A 128 9.30 -11.10 4.83
N GLY A 129 8.23 -11.74 4.32
CA GLY A 129 7.06 -11.05 3.75
C GLY A 129 6.33 -10.08 4.71
N LEU A 130 6.38 -10.30 6.03
CA LEU A 130 5.68 -9.42 6.98
C LEU A 130 6.35 -8.05 7.14
N LEU A 131 7.69 -8.00 7.11
CA LEU A 131 8.38 -6.71 7.19
C LEU A 131 8.17 -5.89 5.91
N ARG A 132 8.18 -6.56 4.75
CA ARG A 132 7.85 -5.93 3.46
C ARG A 132 6.45 -5.32 3.48
N ILE A 133 5.46 -6.06 4.00
CA ILE A 133 4.10 -5.55 4.22
C ILE A 133 4.13 -4.33 5.15
N LEU A 134 4.79 -4.41 6.31
CA LEU A 134 4.86 -3.31 7.28
C LEU A 134 5.45 -2.04 6.67
N ILE A 135 6.56 -2.16 5.94
CA ILE A 135 7.22 -1.02 5.28
C ILE A 135 6.26 -0.42 4.23
N MET A 136 5.68 -1.24 3.36
CA MET A 136 4.79 -0.79 2.30
C MET A 136 3.56 -0.06 2.83
N VAL A 137 2.86 -0.62 3.82
CA VAL A 137 1.67 0.02 4.39
C VAL A 137 2.03 1.28 5.17
N THR A 138 3.21 1.32 5.80
CA THR A 138 3.69 2.50 6.54
C THR A 138 4.04 3.64 5.59
N LEU A 139 4.76 3.35 4.50
CA LEU A 139 5.08 4.33 3.45
C LEU A 139 3.80 4.97 2.91
N PHE A 140 2.77 4.17 2.62
CA PHE A 140 1.49 4.70 2.15
C PHE A 140 0.82 5.64 3.18
N VAL A 141 0.86 5.27 4.47
CA VAL A 141 0.31 6.10 5.55
C VAL A 141 1.05 7.43 5.68
N GLU A 142 2.39 7.40 5.60
CA GLU A 142 3.22 8.61 5.64
C GLU A 142 2.93 9.52 4.42
N GLU A 143 2.90 8.95 3.21
CA GLU A 143 2.53 9.68 1.99
C GLU A 143 1.20 10.40 2.15
N SER A 144 0.18 9.65 2.57
CA SER A 144 -1.18 10.14 2.73
C SER A 144 -1.27 11.22 3.80
N THR A 145 -0.49 11.09 4.88
CA THR A 145 -0.43 12.06 5.96
C THR A 145 0.20 13.37 5.47
N GLU A 146 1.29 13.31 4.70
CA GLU A 146 1.92 14.49 4.11
C GLU A 146 1.06 15.16 3.04
N LEU A 147 0.42 14.37 2.17
CA LEU A 147 -0.56 14.86 1.20
C LEU A 147 -1.73 15.57 1.89
N HIS A 148 -2.18 15.08 3.04
CA HIS A 148 -3.25 15.72 3.79
C HIS A 148 -2.77 16.98 4.52
N ARG A 149 -1.58 16.94 5.13
CA ARG A 149 -0.98 18.12 5.81
C ARG A 149 -0.85 19.28 4.84
N THR A 150 -0.37 19.02 3.62
CA THR A 150 -0.21 20.05 2.56
C THR A 150 -1.56 20.56 2.02
N LYS A 151 -2.57 19.70 1.90
CA LYS A 151 -3.95 20.09 1.53
C LYS A 151 -4.71 20.84 2.63
N SER A 152 -4.17 20.93 3.84
CA SER A 152 -4.77 21.74 4.90
C SER A 152 -4.81 23.21 4.49
N ARG A 153 -5.97 23.86 4.63
CA ARG A 153 -6.15 25.30 4.32
C ARG A 153 -5.11 26.19 5.01
N LEU A 154 -4.62 25.80 6.18
CA LEU A 154 -3.57 26.53 6.89
C LEU A 154 -2.20 26.35 6.21
N ALA A 155 -1.86 25.13 5.80
CA ALA A 155 -0.63 24.87 5.07
C ALA A 155 -0.64 25.58 3.71
N GLU A 156 -1.77 25.54 3.00
CA GLU A 156 -1.98 26.26 1.74
C GLU A 156 -1.81 27.79 1.92
N ARG A 157 -2.31 28.35 3.02
CA ARG A 157 -2.11 29.76 3.39
C ARG A 157 -0.65 30.11 3.67
N ILE A 158 0.09 29.24 4.35
CA ILE A 158 1.49 29.47 4.72
C ILE A 158 2.40 29.33 3.50
N LEU A 159 2.16 28.31 2.67
CA LEU A 159 2.98 27.99 1.50
C LEU A 159 2.67 28.91 0.30
N ASN A 160 1.42 29.36 0.15
CA ASN A 160 0.96 30.19 -0.98
C ASN A 160 0.13 31.41 -0.53
N PRO A 161 0.71 32.39 0.19
CA PRO A 161 -0.03 33.55 0.70
C PRO A 161 -0.66 34.42 -0.40
N SER A 162 -0.15 34.34 -1.64
CA SER A 162 -0.56 35.14 -2.79
C SER A 162 -1.76 34.60 -3.58
N VAL A 163 -2.11 33.31 -3.45
CA VAL A 163 -3.20 32.67 -4.21
C VAL A 163 -4.60 33.08 -3.69
N LEU A 164 -4.69 33.46 -2.42
CA LEU A 164 -5.95 33.86 -1.77
C LEU A 164 -6.45 35.26 -2.12
N ALA A 165 -5.65 36.09 -2.81
CA ALA A 165 -6.14 37.38 -3.29
C ALA A 165 -7.16 37.25 -4.45
N ARG A 166 -7.30 36.06 -5.08
CA ARG A 166 -8.09 35.89 -6.31
C ARG A 166 -9.24 34.89 -6.27
N THR A 167 -9.39 34.03 -5.26
CA THR A 167 -10.40 32.95 -5.29
C THR A 167 -11.46 33.09 -4.20
N ARG A 168 -12.66 33.54 -4.60
CA ARG A 168 -13.84 33.73 -3.72
C ARG A 168 -14.77 32.51 -3.65
N ASN A 169 -14.44 31.39 -4.32
CA ASN A 169 -15.29 30.19 -4.39
C ASN A 169 -14.58 28.96 -3.82
N PRO A 170 -15.06 28.38 -2.70
CA PRO A 170 -14.47 27.20 -2.09
C PRO A 170 -15.12 25.94 -2.68
N THR A 171 -14.66 25.50 -3.85
CA THR A 171 -14.99 24.16 -4.35
C THR A 171 -13.75 23.28 -4.22
N GLN A 172 -13.86 22.23 -3.42
CA GLN A 172 -12.80 21.28 -3.11
C GLN A 172 -12.48 20.48 -4.39
N GLN A 173 -11.46 20.90 -5.12
CA GLN A 173 -11.03 20.25 -6.36
C GLN A 173 -10.32 18.92 -6.04
N PHE A 174 -10.71 17.86 -6.75
CA PHE A 174 -9.95 16.62 -6.79
C PHE A 174 -8.56 16.90 -7.39
N LEU A 175 -7.55 16.36 -6.71
CA LEU A 175 -6.14 16.18 -7.08
C LEU A 175 -5.76 16.65 -8.49
N GLU A 176 -5.01 17.77 -8.59
CA GLU A 176 -3.83 17.93 -9.46
C GLU A 176 -3.46 19.40 -9.67
N ARG A 177 -4.40 20.35 -9.62
CA ARG A 177 -4.07 21.77 -9.78
C ARG A 177 -3.53 22.39 -8.50
N GLY A 178 -2.25 22.14 -8.22
CA GLY A 178 -1.49 22.93 -7.24
C GLY A 178 -0.63 22.13 -6.26
N ILE A 179 -0.18 20.93 -6.61
CA ILE A 179 0.79 20.20 -5.77
C ILE A 179 2.12 20.99 -5.78
N PRO A 180 2.61 21.51 -4.64
CA PRO A 180 3.88 22.23 -4.59
C PRO A 180 5.04 21.36 -5.12
N LEU A 181 6.03 21.96 -5.80
CA LEU A 181 7.16 21.24 -6.40
C LEU A 181 7.87 20.29 -5.41
N ARG A 182 7.97 20.69 -4.14
CA ARG A 182 8.54 19.86 -3.06
C ARG A 182 7.77 18.55 -2.87
N LEU A 183 6.45 18.58 -2.97
CA LEU A 183 5.60 17.40 -2.83
C LEU A 183 5.63 16.54 -4.09
N GLN A 184 5.82 17.13 -5.27
CA GLN A 184 6.04 16.35 -6.50
C GLN A 184 7.34 15.54 -6.44
N ASN A 185 8.42 16.13 -5.91
CA ASN A 185 9.68 15.41 -5.71
C ASN A 185 9.52 14.30 -4.67
N LEU A 186 8.84 14.57 -3.55
CA LEU A 186 8.55 13.55 -2.55
C LEU A 186 7.75 12.38 -3.14
N ILE A 187 6.72 12.64 -3.94
CA ILE A 187 5.93 11.59 -4.61
C ILE A 187 6.82 10.74 -5.52
N LYS A 188 7.74 11.36 -6.28
CA LYS A 188 8.69 10.64 -7.14
C LYS A 188 9.66 9.76 -6.35
N ASP A 189 10.16 10.26 -5.22
CA ASP A 189 11.04 9.49 -4.35
C ASP A 189 10.27 8.28 -3.77
N MET A 190 9.04 8.50 -3.32
CA MET A 190 8.17 7.42 -2.83
C MET A 190 7.77 6.42 -3.93
N ASP A 191 7.62 6.85 -5.19
CA ASP A 191 7.42 5.95 -6.32
C ASP A 191 8.61 5.02 -6.51
N ALA A 192 9.84 5.52 -6.35
CA ALA A 192 11.05 4.69 -6.38
C ALA A 192 11.03 3.64 -5.26
N ASP A 193 10.69 4.06 -4.02
CA ASP A 193 10.59 3.15 -2.88
C ASP A 193 9.50 2.08 -3.07
N PHE A 194 8.32 2.46 -3.59
CA PHE A 194 7.27 1.48 -3.91
C PHE A 194 7.69 0.54 -5.04
N ASN A 195 8.43 0.99 -6.05
CA ASN A 195 8.92 0.12 -7.10
C ASN A 195 9.93 -0.92 -6.55
N LEU A 196 10.77 -0.54 -5.56
CA LEU A 196 11.63 -1.49 -4.85
C LEU A 196 10.83 -2.57 -4.09
N LEU A 197 9.65 -2.19 -3.60
CA LEU A 197 8.73 -3.08 -2.87
C LEU A 197 7.87 -3.94 -3.77
N GLN A 198 7.96 -3.80 -5.10
CA GLN A 198 7.14 -4.57 -6.01
C GLN A 198 7.34 -6.07 -5.75
N PRO A 199 6.25 -6.81 -5.44
CA PRO A 199 6.34 -8.24 -5.24
C PRO A 199 6.83 -8.89 -6.54
N LYS A 200 7.89 -9.68 -6.46
CA LYS A 200 8.28 -10.55 -7.57
C LYS A 200 7.14 -11.53 -7.76
N LEU A 201 6.35 -11.38 -8.83
CA LEU A 201 5.25 -12.30 -9.17
C LEU A 201 5.80 -13.72 -9.48
N SER A 202 6.20 -14.45 -8.44
CA SER A 202 6.35 -15.90 -8.52
C SER A 202 4.96 -16.47 -8.30
N VAL A 203 4.31 -16.79 -9.43
CA VAL A 203 2.99 -17.42 -9.47
C VAL A 203 3.12 -18.83 -8.89
N SER A 204 3.04 -18.92 -7.58
CA SER A 204 2.46 -20.07 -6.90
C SER A 204 1.02 -19.69 -6.56
N PRO A 205 0.01 -20.33 -7.16
CA PRO A 205 -1.38 -20.18 -6.72
C PRO A 205 -1.60 -20.66 -5.26
N PHE A 206 -0.55 -21.15 -4.60
CA PHE A 206 -0.49 -21.63 -3.22
C PHE A 206 0.63 -20.95 -2.40
N GLY A 207 1.07 -19.75 -2.78
CA GLY A 207 1.98 -18.97 -1.93
C GLY A 207 1.35 -18.76 -0.56
N GLY A 208 2.12 -18.93 0.52
CA GLY A 208 1.61 -18.77 1.89
C GLY A 208 0.90 -17.43 2.09
N ASP A 209 -0.06 -17.38 3.03
CA ASP A 209 -1.00 -16.27 3.22
C ASP A 209 -0.35 -14.87 3.19
N LEU A 210 0.88 -14.73 3.70
CA LEU A 210 1.64 -13.48 3.71
C LEU A 210 2.07 -13.00 2.32
N SER A 211 2.50 -13.89 1.42
CA SER A 211 2.90 -13.50 0.06
C SER A 211 1.69 -13.03 -0.76
N GLY A 212 0.53 -13.67 -0.56
CA GLY A 212 -0.73 -13.22 -1.15
C GLY A 212 -1.15 -11.83 -0.63
N MET A 213 -1.01 -11.61 0.68
CA MET A 213 -1.31 -10.32 1.32
C MET A 213 -0.38 -9.21 0.81
N GLU A 214 0.92 -9.47 0.72
CA GLU A 214 1.90 -8.53 0.16
C GLU A 214 1.50 -8.11 -1.25
N ALA A 215 1.22 -9.07 -2.14
CA ALA A 215 0.85 -8.77 -3.52
C ALA A 215 -0.44 -7.95 -3.60
N CYS A 216 -1.49 -8.36 -2.90
CA CYS A 216 -2.78 -7.67 -3.00
C CYS A 216 -2.73 -6.27 -2.39
N LEU A 217 -2.06 -6.09 -1.24
CA LEU A 217 -1.88 -4.77 -0.65
C LEU A 217 -1.04 -3.86 -1.54
N TYR A 218 -0.02 -4.40 -2.22
CA TYR A 218 0.76 -3.62 -3.18
C TYR A 218 -0.13 -3.08 -4.30
N HIS A 219 -0.88 -3.95 -4.98
CA HIS A 219 -1.76 -3.51 -6.06
C HIS A 219 -2.88 -2.58 -5.56
N GLU A 220 -3.43 -2.84 -4.37
CA GLU A 220 -4.45 -1.99 -3.74
C GLU A 220 -3.91 -0.58 -3.48
N ILE A 221 -2.73 -0.48 -2.84
CA ILE A 221 -2.06 0.79 -2.56
C ILE A 221 -1.82 1.58 -3.84
N GLN A 222 -1.32 0.92 -4.89
CA GLN A 222 -1.08 1.60 -6.18
C GLN A 222 -2.37 2.17 -6.79
N ILE A 223 -3.52 1.52 -6.64
CA ILE A 223 -4.80 2.07 -7.09
C ILE A 223 -5.21 3.28 -6.23
N ILE A 224 -5.18 3.14 -4.90
CA ILE A 224 -5.72 4.17 -3.99
C ILE A 224 -4.84 5.43 -3.88
N ARG A 225 -3.55 5.33 -4.26
CA ARG A 225 -2.66 6.49 -4.43
C ARG A 225 -3.15 7.45 -5.52
N HIS A 226 -3.84 6.93 -6.55
CA HIS A 226 -4.35 7.73 -7.66
C HIS A 226 -5.87 7.99 -7.57
N VAL A 227 -6.65 7.03 -7.05
CA VAL A 227 -8.11 7.15 -6.99
C VAL A 227 -8.63 6.87 -5.58
N ARG A 228 -9.34 7.83 -4.98
CA ARG A 228 -9.89 7.66 -3.64
C ARG A 228 -11.03 6.63 -3.64
N LEU A 229 -10.99 5.69 -2.70
CA LEU A 229 -12.03 4.67 -2.51
C LEU A 229 -13.43 5.27 -2.30
N GLN A 230 -13.53 6.36 -1.52
CA GLN A 230 -14.81 7.06 -1.32
C GLN A 230 -15.42 7.55 -2.63
N GLY A 231 -14.59 7.97 -3.59
CA GLY A 231 -15.04 8.37 -4.92
C GLY A 231 -15.58 7.17 -5.70
N LEU A 232 -14.86 6.04 -5.70
CA LEU A 232 -15.31 4.80 -6.34
C LEU A 232 -16.62 4.28 -5.75
N TYR A 233 -16.77 4.32 -4.42
CA TYR A 233 -18.03 3.94 -3.78
C TYR A 233 -19.16 4.92 -4.14
N ALA A 234 -18.89 6.23 -4.15
CA ALA A 234 -19.88 7.23 -4.54
C ALA A 234 -20.36 7.04 -6.00
N LEU A 235 -19.50 6.61 -6.93
CA LEU A 235 -19.91 6.29 -8.31
C LEU A 235 -20.98 5.20 -8.39
N THR A 236 -20.97 4.24 -7.45
CA THR A 236 -21.99 3.19 -7.38
C THR A 236 -23.30 3.66 -6.74
N GLY A 237 -23.33 4.87 -6.18
CA GLY A 237 -24.42 5.38 -5.35
C GLY A 237 -24.41 4.84 -3.92
N TRP A 238 -23.38 4.11 -3.51
CA TRP A 238 -23.27 3.56 -2.16
C TRP A 238 -23.08 4.69 -1.12
N GLN A 239 -24.03 4.81 -0.20
CA GLN A 239 -24.03 5.84 0.87
C GLN A 239 -23.82 7.28 0.35
N ALA A 240 -24.17 7.55 -0.91
CA ALA A 240 -23.93 8.83 -1.57
C ALA A 240 -25.25 9.50 -1.98
N SER A 241 -25.32 10.83 -1.86
CA SER A 241 -26.43 11.60 -2.43
C SER A 241 -26.26 11.74 -3.94
N LYS A 242 -27.32 12.10 -4.67
CA LYS A 242 -27.23 12.39 -6.11
C LYS A 242 -26.19 13.49 -6.42
N ALA A 243 -26.02 14.47 -5.52
CA ALA A 243 -25.02 15.50 -5.69
C ALA A 243 -23.60 14.91 -5.58
N ASP A 244 -23.37 14.00 -4.62
CA ASP A 244 -22.07 13.35 -4.42
C ASP A 244 -21.73 12.44 -5.59
N VAL A 245 -22.71 11.71 -6.14
CA VAL A 245 -22.54 10.87 -7.36
C VAL A 245 -22.10 11.75 -8.53
N ASN A 246 -22.79 12.86 -8.79
CA ASN A 246 -22.45 13.76 -9.91
C ASN A 246 -21.06 14.38 -9.75
N ILE A 247 -20.65 14.68 -8.51
CA ILE A 247 -19.29 15.17 -8.22
C ILE A 247 -18.27 14.08 -8.49
N ALA A 248 -18.51 12.85 -8.01
CA ALA A 248 -17.62 11.72 -8.22
C ALA A 248 -17.47 11.37 -9.71
N GLU A 249 -18.57 11.38 -10.47
CA GLU A 249 -18.58 11.14 -11.92
C GLU A 249 -17.74 12.17 -12.66
N ARG A 250 -17.98 13.46 -12.39
CA ARG A 250 -17.20 14.55 -12.99
C ARG A 250 -15.72 14.40 -12.68
N ASP A 251 -15.39 14.19 -11.41
CA ASP A 251 -14.00 14.16 -10.94
C ASP A 251 -13.26 12.92 -11.47
N PHE A 252 -13.93 11.75 -11.53
CA PHE A 252 -13.37 10.54 -12.11
C PHE A 252 -13.18 10.66 -13.63
N THR A 253 -14.14 11.23 -14.35
CA THR A 253 -14.03 11.47 -15.79
C THR A 253 -12.89 12.45 -16.11
N LEU A 254 -12.72 13.50 -15.29
CA LEU A 254 -11.59 14.42 -15.43
C LEU A 254 -10.25 13.72 -15.20
N TRP A 255 -10.17 12.83 -14.20
CA TRP A 255 -8.97 12.04 -13.94
C TRP A 255 -8.66 11.08 -15.09
N LEU A 256 -9.66 10.37 -15.64
CA LEU A 256 -9.49 9.50 -16.81
C LEU A 256 -8.91 10.27 -18.01
N ASN A 257 -9.36 11.51 -18.23
CA ASN A 257 -8.86 12.39 -19.29
C ASN A 257 -7.45 12.94 -19.07
N GLY A 258 -6.86 12.74 -17.89
CA GLY A 258 -5.51 13.18 -17.54
C GLY A 258 -4.42 12.25 -18.09
N ASP A 259 -3.53 11.81 -17.19
CA ASP A 259 -2.36 11.01 -17.55
C ASP A 259 -2.72 9.55 -17.92
N LYS A 260 -2.74 9.25 -19.22
CA LYS A 260 -3.13 7.94 -19.75
C LYS A 260 -2.28 6.76 -19.24
N PRO A 261 -0.94 6.88 -19.15
CA PRO A 261 -0.10 5.85 -18.53
C PRO A 261 -0.52 5.51 -17.10
N THR A 262 -0.75 6.50 -16.25
CA THR A 262 -1.20 6.26 -14.86
C THR A 262 -2.54 5.54 -14.81
N VAL A 263 -3.50 5.96 -15.65
CA VAL A 263 -4.82 5.31 -15.73
C VAL A 263 -4.69 3.83 -16.14
N ARG A 264 -3.89 3.55 -17.18
CA ARG A 264 -3.61 2.17 -17.62
C ARG A 264 -2.92 1.38 -16.51
N LYS A 265 -1.89 1.94 -15.87
CA LYS A 265 -1.20 1.26 -14.76
C LYS A 265 -2.19 0.85 -13.65
N CYS A 266 -3.10 1.73 -13.25
CA CYS A 266 -4.16 1.42 -12.28
C CYS A 266 -5.08 0.27 -12.75
N LEU A 267 -5.49 0.27 -14.02
CA LEU A 267 -6.30 -0.80 -14.61
C LEU A 267 -5.57 -2.16 -14.57
N TRP A 268 -4.25 -2.18 -14.81
CA TRP A 268 -3.47 -3.41 -14.67
C TRP A 268 -3.40 -3.90 -13.22
N HIS A 269 -3.18 -3.01 -12.24
CA HIS A 269 -3.24 -3.39 -10.83
C HIS A 269 -4.60 -3.99 -10.47
N ALA A 270 -5.70 -3.37 -10.91
CA ALA A 270 -7.06 -3.85 -10.65
C ALA A 270 -7.32 -5.21 -11.31
N ALA A 271 -6.91 -5.40 -12.57
CA ALA A 271 -7.02 -6.67 -13.29
C ALA A 271 -6.19 -7.79 -12.63
N THR A 272 -5.02 -7.46 -12.09
CA THR A 272 -4.16 -8.39 -11.38
C THR A 272 -4.79 -8.86 -10.07
N ILE A 273 -5.36 -7.95 -9.27
CA ILE A 273 -6.12 -8.30 -8.06
C ILE A 273 -7.31 -9.20 -8.43
N PHE A 274 -8.12 -8.76 -9.41
CA PHE A 274 -9.34 -9.47 -9.80
C PHE A 274 -9.02 -10.91 -10.23
N SER A 275 -8.07 -11.09 -11.16
CA SER A 275 -7.70 -12.41 -11.67
C SER A 275 -7.14 -13.34 -10.59
N THR A 276 -6.36 -12.79 -9.65
CA THR A 276 -5.73 -13.56 -8.55
C THR A 276 -6.77 -14.06 -7.55
N LEU A 277 -7.79 -13.25 -7.26
CA LEU A 277 -8.79 -13.56 -6.24
C LEU A 277 -10.05 -14.22 -6.80
N TYR A 278 -10.38 -14.02 -8.07
CA TYR A 278 -11.60 -14.56 -8.72
C TYR A 278 -11.73 -16.07 -8.61
N SER A 279 -10.62 -16.80 -8.65
CA SER A 279 -10.62 -18.28 -8.61
C SER A 279 -10.59 -18.85 -7.18
N ARG A 280 -10.50 -18.00 -6.15
CA ARG A 280 -10.39 -18.43 -4.75
C ARG A 280 -11.76 -18.76 -4.17
N ARG A 281 -11.90 -19.97 -3.62
CA ARG A 281 -13.14 -20.43 -2.95
C ARG A 281 -13.32 -19.86 -1.55
N HIS A 282 -12.22 -19.63 -0.86
CA HIS A 282 -12.20 -19.08 0.49
C HIS A 282 -11.29 -17.86 0.47
N MET A 283 -11.85 -16.74 0.92
CA MET A 283 -11.14 -15.47 1.05
C MET A 283 -10.87 -15.19 2.53
N THR A 284 -9.68 -14.71 2.83
CA THR A 284 -9.22 -14.23 4.13
C THR A 284 -9.54 -12.74 4.29
N LEU A 285 -9.70 -12.28 5.52
CA LEU A 285 -10.15 -10.94 5.97
C LEU A 285 -10.04 -9.75 4.98
N TRP A 286 -8.90 -9.56 4.32
CA TRP A 286 -8.60 -8.40 3.44
C TRP A 286 -8.91 -8.66 1.95
N GLU A 287 -8.95 -9.92 1.51
CA GLU A 287 -9.15 -10.32 0.12
C GLU A 287 -10.49 -9.86 -0.47
N PRO A 288 -11.64 -9.96 0.24
CA PRO A 288 -12.90 -9.49 -0.31
C PRO A 288 -12.90 -7.98 -0.58
N LEU A 289 -12.17 -7.20 0.22
CA LEU A 289 -12.08 -5.75 0.06
C LEU A 289 -11.22 -5.40 -1.15
N CYS A 290 -10.03 -6.00 -1.29
CA CYS A 290 -9.22 -5.87 -2.51
C CYS A 290 -10.01 -6.29 -3.75
N PHE A 291 -10.71 -7.42 -3.69
CA PHE A 291 -11.50 -7.92 -4.81
C PHE A 291 -12.63 -6.95 -5.19
N LEU A 292 -13.36 -6.42 -4.20
CA LEU A 292 -14.38 -5.40 -4.40
C LEU A 292 -13.78 -4.14 -5.05
N ASN A 293 -12.71 -3.60 -4.49
CA ASN A 293 -12.10 -2.36 -4.96
C ASN A 293 -11.55 -2.50 -6.38
N GLY A 294 -10.87 -3.62 -6.69
CA GLY A 294 -10.43 -3.94 -8.03
C GLY A 294 -11.59 -4.08 -9.02
N ALA A 295 -12.66 -4.79 -8.64
CA ALA A 295 -13.85 -4.94 -9.48
C ALA A 295 -14.57 -3.61 -9.73
N LEU A 296 -14.73 -2.77 -8.70
CA LEU A 296 -15.33 -1.44 -8.81
C LEU A 296 -14.51 -0.51 -9.70
N PHE A 297 -13.18 -0.57 -9.60
CA PHE A 297 -12.32 0.21 -10.47
C PHE A 297 -12.48 -0.21 -11.93
N ILE A 298 -12.45 -1.52 -12.22
CA ILE A 298 -12.65 -2.03 -13.59
C ILE A 298 -14.03 -1.62 -14.12
N TRP A 299 -15.08 -1.76 -13.31
CA TRP A 299 -16.43 -1.33 -13.68
C TRP A 299 -16.49 0.17 -13.98
N ALA A 300 -15.96 1.01 -13.09
CA ALA A 300 -15.95 2.46 -13.27
C ALA A 300 -15.18 2.85 -14.53
N TYR A 301 -14.02 2.23 -14.76
CA TYR A 301 -13.25 2.42 -15.99
C TYR A 301 -14.08 2.09 -17.24
N LEU A 302 -14.75 0.93 -17.28
CA LEU A 302 -15.58 0.53 -18.42
C LEU A 302 -16.77 1.44 -18.67
N MET A 303 -17.38 1.96 -17.60
CA MET A 303 -18.56 2.83 -17.68
C MET A 303 -18.21 4.24 -18.16
N TYR A 304 -17.10 4.80 -17.70
CA TYR A 304 -16.78 6.23 -17.88
C TYR A 304 -15.62 6.50 -18.86
N ALA A 305 -14.80 5.51 -19.20
CA ALA A 305 -13.78 5.69 -20.23
C ALA A 305 -14.44 5.82 -21.61
N ASP A 306 -14.02 6.81 -22.39
CA ASP A 306 -14.47 6.96 -23.77
C ASP A 306 -13.89 5.82 -24.63
N GLY A 307 -14.68 5.27 -25.56
CA GLY A 307 -14.27 4.12 -26.38
C GLY A 307 -13.02 4.39 -27.24
N LYS A 308 -12.65 5.66 -27.39
CA LYS A 308 -11.43 6.14 -28.06
C LYS A 308 -10.19 6.10 -27.19
N GLU A 309 -10.29 6.09 -25.86
CA GLU A 309 -9.13 6.08 -24.97
C GLU A 309 -8.47 4.71 -24.84
N ILE A 310 -9.23 3.67 -25.17
CA ILE A 310 -8.77 2.28 -25.14
C ILE A 310 -8.07 1.91 -26.47
N GLN A 311 -8.31 2.66 -27.55
CA GLN A 311 -7.64 2.52 -28.83
C GLN A 311 -6.40 3.44 -28.86
N ALA A 312 -5.22 2.88 -29.15
CA ALA A 312 -3.97 3.62 -29.26
C ALA A 312 -3.97 4.60 -30.44
N ALA A 313 -3.13 5.64 -30.34
CA ALA A 313 -3.10 6.82 -31.20
C ALA A 313 -2.54 6.62 -32.63
N SER A 314 -2.43 5.39 -33.16
CA SER A 314 -2.00 5.17 -34.55
C SER A 314 -2.89 4.18 -35.30
N ALA A 315 -3.59 4.70 -36.31
CA ALA A 315 -4.55 3.99 -37.14
C ALA A 315 -3.91 3.32 -38.38
N GLU A 316 -2.63 2.93 -38.33
CA GLU A 316 -1.92 2.45 -39.54
C GLU A 316 -1.68 0.92 -39.59
N ASN A 317 -1.91 0.16 -38.51
CA ASN A 317 -1.64 -1.30 -38.50
C ASN A 317 -2.85 -2.15 -38.10
N ALA A 318 -4.03 -1.85 -38.66
CA ALA A 318 -5.28 -2.56 -38.34
C ALA A 318 -5.40 -3.99 -38.94
N LEU A 319 -4.37 -4.52 -39.61
CA LEU A 319 -4.50 -5.77 -40.37
C LEU A 319 -3.87 -7.04 -39.75
N GLU A 320 -3.14 -6.97 -38.62
CA GLU A 320 -2.42 -8.17 -38.11
C GLU A 320 -2.60 -8.56 -36.63
N SER A 321 -3.43 -7.88 -35.82
CA SER A 321 -3.52 -8.18 -34.37
C SER A 321 -4.74 -9.04 -34.01
N GLN A 322 -4.74 -10.33 -34.38
CA GLN A 322 -5.77 -11.30 -33.94
C GLN A 322 -5.58 -11.80 -32.49
N LYS A 323 -4.54 -11.35 -31.78
CA LYS A 323 -4.20 -11.86 -30.43
C LYS A 323 -4.71 -10.89 -29.36
N ALA A 324 -5.73 -11.30 -28.60
CA ALA A 324 -6.20 -10.53 -27.46
C ALA A 324 -5.11 -10.38 -26.38
N LEU A 325 -4.89 -9.16 -25.89
CA LEU A 325 -3.95 -8.87 -24.82
C LEU A 325 -4.56 -9.28 -23.48
N ARG A 326 -3.90 -10.17 -22.74
CA ARG A 326 -4.34 -10.54 -21.38
C ARG A 326 -3.63 -9.71 -20.33
N LEU A 327 -4.32 -8.69 -19.82
CA LEU A 327 -3.78 -7.78 -18.81
C LEU A 327 -3.33 -8.49 -17.54
N ASP A 328 -4.07 -9.53 -17.14
CA ASP A 328 -3.82 -10.33 -15.95
C ASP A 328 -2.56 -11.21 -16.05
N ARG A 329 -1.96 -11.35 -17.24
CA ARG A 329 -0.81 -12.23 -17.47
C ARG A 329 0.40 -11.52 -18.06
N LEU A 330 0.47 -10.20 -17.97
CA LEU A 330 1.66 -9.42 -18.32
C LEU A 330 2.75 -9.73 -17.29
N LYS A 331 3.63 -10.70 -17.60
CA LYS A 331 4.69 -11.17 -16.71
C LYS A 331 6.02 -10.47 -16.93
N HIS A 332 6.25 -9.93 -18.13
CA HIS A 332 7.47 -9.21 -18.47
C HIS A 332 7.27 -7.72 -18.22
N GLU A 333 8.21 -7.09 -17.52
CA GLU A 333 8.18 -5.64 -17.24
C GLU A 333 8.14 -4.84 -18.54
N ASP A 334 8.90 -5.26 -19.55
CA ASP A 334 8.91 -4.62 -20.87
C ASP A 334 7.54 -4.62 -21.56
N GLU A 335 6.79 -5.73 -21.48
CA GLU A 335 5.43 -5.84 -22.07
C GLU A 335 4.44 -4.97 -21.30
N ARG A 336 4.56 -4.94 -19.96
CA ARG A 336 3.74 -4.10 -19.09
C ARG A 336 3.99 -2.63 -19.38
N ASP A 337 5.25 -2.22 -19.43
CA ASP A 337 5.66 -0.83 -19.58
C ASP A 337 5.32 -0.32 -20.99
N THR A 338 5.49 -1.17 -22.02
CA THR A 338 5.02 -0.87 -23.39
C THR A 338 3.52 -0.61 -23.42
N TRP A 339 2.72 -1.45 -22.76
CA TRP A 339 1.26 -1.25 -22.69
C TRP A 339 0.87 -0.01 -21.88
N VAL A 340 1.53 0.22 -20.75
CA VAL A 340 1.32 1.42 -19.93
C VAL A 340 1.61 2.68 -20.73
N GLU A 341 2.69 2.74 -21.50
CA GLU A 341 3.06 3.93 -22.27
C GLU A 341 2.25 4.11 -23.55
N HIS A 342 2.08 3.05 -24.35
CA HIS A 342 1.58 3.14 -25.72
C HIS A 342 0.14 2.64 -25.90
N GLY A 343 -0.42 1.94 -24.90
CA GLY A 343 -1.70 1.26 -25.01
C GLY A 343 -1.64 0.03 -25.92
N PHE A 344 -2.79 -0.50 -26.32
CA PHE A 344 -2.87 -1.66 -27.20
C PHE A 344 -4.02 -1.54 -28.20
N ASN A 345 -3.70 -1.64 -29.49
CA ASN A 345 -4.69 -1.70 -30.56
C ASN A 345 -5.16 -3.14 -30.77
N GLY A 346 -6.14 -3.56 -29.95
CA GLY A 346 -6.78 -4.86 -30.08
C GLY A 346 -7.70 -5.19 -28.89
N ASN A 347 -8.20 -6.42 -28.86
CA ASN A 347 -9.09 -6.88 -27.77
C ASN A 347 -8.30 -7.03 -26.47
N ILE A 348 -8.75 -6.35 -25.42
CA ILE A 348 -8.16 -6.45 -24.08
C ILE A 348 -8.99 -7.43 -23.27
N HIS A 349 -8.34 -8.47 -22.74
CA HIS A 349 -8.99 -9.55 -22.02
C HIS A 349 -8.53 -9.61 -20.55
N VAL A 350 -9.47 -9.82 -19.63
CA VAL A 350 -9.20 -10.11 -18.22
C VAL A 350 -9.87 -11.43 -17.84
N THR A 351 -9.13 -12.34 -17.20
CA THR A 351 -9.67 -13.62 -16.72
C THR A 351 -10.89 -13.39 -15.80
N GLY A 352 -12.01 -14.06 -16.11
CA GLY A 352 -13.27 -13.95 -15.37
C GLY A 352 -14.21 -12.82 -15.83
N ILE A 353 -13.72 -11.87 -16.63
CA ILE A 353 -14.51 -10.77 -17.20
C ILE A 353 -14.72 -10.96 -18.71
N GLY A 354 -13.69 -11.40 -19.44
CA GLY A 354 -13.71 -11.49 -20.89
C GLY A 354 -13.13 -10.24 -21.55
N ASN A 355 -13.64 -9.87 -22.73
CA ASN A 355 -13.16 -8.71 -23.48
C ASN A 355 -13.73 -7.41 -22.91
N LEU A 356 -12.86 -6.48 -22.52
CA LEU A 356 -13.22 -5.19 -21.94
C LEU A 356 -13.89 -4.25 -22.97
N LEU A 357 -13.73 -4.49 -24.27
CA LEU A 357 -14.21 -3.60 -25.34
C LEU A 357 -15.55 -4.01 -25.97
N THR A 358 -16.09 -5.18 -25.65
CA THR A 358 -17.43 -5.56 -26.09
C THR A 358 -18.46 -4.92 -25.20
N ARG A 359 -18.90 -3.69 -25.54
CA ARG A 359 -20.17 -3.15 -25.01
C ARG A 359 -21.28 -4.10 -25.45
N VAL A 360 -21.90 -4.78 -24.49
CA VAL A 360 -23.14 -5.56 -24.68
C VAL A 360 -24.33 -4.61 -24.67
#